data_AF-A0A961Q336-F1
#
_entry.id   AF-A0A961Q336-F1
#
_cell.length_a   1.000
_cell.length_b   1.000
_cell.length_c   1.000
_cell.angle_alpha   90.00
_cell.angle_beta   90.00
_cell.angle_gamma   90.00
#
_symmetry.space_group_name_H-M   'P 1'
#
loop_
_entity.id
_entity.type
_entity.pdbx_description
1 polymer ?
#
loop_
_entity_poly.entity_id
_entity_poly.type
_entity_poly.pdbx_seq_one_letter_code
_entity_poly.pdbx_strand_id
1 'polypeptide(L)'
;MDRPNDLMSAPMGRFWVDLDGGAEAAFKKELDALDPEARARRLAEIEGHFFHMESPFLTAEKFRIPDIIDPRDTRALLNGWLDDAWKLIADQLGPKGRTFRM
;
A
#
# COMPACT_ATOMS: atom_id res chain seq x y z
N MET A 1 -17.13 -18.91 18.10
CA MET A 1 -17.35 -17.51 17.66
C MET A 1 -16.89 -16.59 18.76
N ASP A 2 -15.61 -16.22 18.80
CA ASP A 2 -15.12 -15.03 19.50
C ASP A 2 -13.62 -14.87 19.23
N ARG A 3 -13.21 -13.77 18.60
CA ARG A 3 -11.85 -13.23 18.71
C ARG A 3 -11.96 -11.70 18.84
N PRO A 4 -11.86 -11.18 20.08
CA PRO A 4 -11.89 -9.76 20.39
C PRO A 4 -10.46 -9.23 20.48
N ASN A 5 -9.87 -8.89 19.35
CA ASN A 5 -8.71 -7.99 19.21
C ASN A 5 -8.23 -8.11 17.77
N ASP A 6 -8.20 -6.99 17.04
CA ASP A 6 -7.26 -6.67 15.95
C ASP A 6 -7.75 -5.46 15.12
N LEU A 7 -8.79 -4.75 15.59
CA LEU A 7 -9.17 -3.41 15.14
C LEU A 7 -8.16 -2.29 15.52
N MET A 8 -6.89 -2.62 15.78
CA MET A 8 -5.85 -1.64 16.11
C MET A 8 -4.78 -1.52 15.02
N SER A 9 -5.22 -1.25 13.79
CA SER A 9 -4.37 -0.59 12.80
C SER A 9 -5.21 0.21 11.81
N ALA A 10 -5.39 1.50 12.09
CA ALA A 10 -5.71 2.54 11.11
C ALA A 10 -4.57 3.58 11.18
N PRO A 11 -4.24 4.40 10.16
CA PRO A 11 -4.94 4.68 8.89
C PRO A 11 -4.05 4.86 7.61
N MET A 12 -2.78 4.40 7.54
CA MET A 12 -1.80 4.90 6.55
C MET A 12 -1.14 3.88 5.58
N GLY A 13 -1.62 2.65 5.37
CA GLY A 13 -0.78 1.71 4.59
C GLY A 13 -1.31 0.42 3.99
N ARG A 14 -2.59 0.07 4.05
CA ARG A 14 -3.06 -1.20 3.43
C ARG A 14 -3.62 -0.97 2.03
N PHE A 15 -2.78 -1.10 1.02
CA PHE A 15 -3.14 -0.98 -0.42
C PHE A 15 -3.16 -2.32 -1.17
N TRP A 16 -2.80 -3.41 -0.48
CA TRP A 16 -2.70 -4.74 -1.07
C TRP A 16 -3.73 -5.66 -0.44
N VAL A 17 -4.21 -6.63 -1.23
CA VAL A 17 -5.10 -7.73 -0.82
C VAL A 17 -4.76 -8.14 0.61
N ASP A 18 -5.79 -8.25 1.46
CA ASP A 18 -5.63 -8.67 2.86
C ASP A 18 -4.64 -9.83 2.91
N LEU A 19 -3.50 -9.63 3.60
CA LEU A 19 -2.40 -10.59 3.60
C LEU A 19 -2.88 -12.02 3.93
N ASP A 20 -3.83 -12.11 4.85
CA ASP A 20 -4.50 -13.34 5.27
C ASP A 20 -5.16 -14.06 4.07
N GLY A 21 -5.86 -13.34 3.18
CA GLY A 21 -6.49 -13.90 1.99
C GLY A 21 -5.55 -14.09 0.80
N GLY A 22 -4.54 -13.21 0.68
CA GLY A 22 -3.56 -13.24 -0.41
C GLY A 22 -2.53 -14.37 -0.28
N ALA A 23 -2.07 -14.62 0.95
CA ALA A 23 -1.14 -15.71 1.25
C ALA A 23 -1.80 -17.08 1.02
N GLU A 24 -3.04 -17.26 1.46
CA GLU A 24 -3.79 -18.50 1.22
C GLU A 24 -4.01 -18.77 -0.27
N ALA A 25 -4.31 -17.74 -1.07
CA ALA A 25 -4.51 -17.89 -2.50
C ALA A 25 -3.21 -18.24 -3.25
N ALA A 26 -2.09 -17.62 -2.87
CA ALA A 26 -0.79 -17.83 -3.52
C ALA A 26 -0.16 -19.19 -3.16
N PHE A 27 -0.28 -19.62 -1.90
CA PHE A 27 0.35 -20.84 -1.38
C PHE A 27 -0.62 -22.03 -1.25
N LYS A 28 -1.81 -21.94 -1.84
CA LYS A 28 -2.86 -22.97 -1.77
C LYS A 28 -2.36 -24.39 -2.06
N LYS A 29 -1.53 -24.56 -3.11
CA LYS A 29 -0.99 -25.88 -3.49
C LYS A 29 -0.03 -26.47 -2.46
N GLU A 30 0.71 -25.64 -1.73
CA GLU A 30 1.63 -26.06 -0.66
C GLU A 30 0.83 -26.37 0.61
N LEU A 31 -0.19 -25.57 0.91
CA LEU A 31 -1.03 -25.68 2.10
C LEU A 31 -2.01 -26.86 2.05
N ASP A 32 -2.51 -27.23 0.87
CA ASP A 32 -3.43 -28.36 0.68
C ASP A 32 -2.74 -29.73 0.81
N ALA A 33 -1.40 -29.78 0.73
CA ALA A 33 -0.60 -30.99 0.87
C ALA A 33 -0.19 -31.30 2.32
N LEU A 34 -0.55 -30.44 3.27
CA LEU A 34 -0.13 -30.50 4.66
C LEU A 34 -1.30 -30.87 5.58
N ASP A 35 -0.98 -31.52 6.70
CA ASP A 35 -1.95 -31.77 7.76
C ASP A 35 -2.50 -30.44 8.33
N PRO A 36 -3.74 -30.43 8.87
CA PRO A 36 -4.40 -29.20 9.32
C PRO A 36 -3.58 -28.33 10.29
N GLU A 37 -2.80 -28.97 11.17
CA GLU A 37 -1.95 -28.30 12.16
C GLU A 37 -0.68 -27.72 11.52
N ALA A 38 -0.08 -28.45 10.57
CA ALA A 38 1.06 -27.99 9.79
C ALA A 38 0.68 -26.87 8.82
N ARG A 39 -0.54 -26.91 8.25
CA ARG A 39 -1.11 -25.85 7.41
C ARG A 39 -1.20 -24.53 8.16
N ALA A 40 -1.80 -24.55 9.36
CA ALA A 40 -1.98 -23.34 10.17
C ALA A 40 -0.64 -22.70 10.55
N ARG A 41 0.34 -23.52 10.95
CA ARG A 41 1.69 -23.05 11.27
C ARG A 41 2.39 -22.46 10.06
N ARG A 42 2.30 -23.11 8.90
CA ARG A 42 2.93 -22.65 7.67
C ARG A 42 2.34 -21.33 7.17
N LEU A 43 1.02 -21.18 7.25
CA LEU A 43 0.34 -19.93 6.91
C LEU A 43 0.79 -18.78 7.82
N ALA A 44 0.85 -19.00 9.14
CA ALA A 44 1.32 -17.99 10.09
C ALA A 44 2.79 -17.58 9.86
N GLU A 45 3.66 -18.52 9.47
CA GLU A 45 5.04 -18.21 9.07
C GLU A 45 5.10 -17.33 7.81
N ILE A 46 4.27 -17.65 6.81
CA ILE A 46 4.18 -16.90 5.56
C ILE A 46 3.65 -15.49 5.84
N GLU A 47 2.54 -15.36 6.57
CA GLU A 47 1.94 -14.08 6.97
C GLU A 47 2.91 -13.23 7.78
N GLY A 48 3.62 -13.81 8.75
CA GLY A 48 4.62 -13.09 9.55
C GLY A 48 5.79 -12.56 8.71
N HIS A 49 6.20 -13.30 7.67
CA HIS A 49 7.23 -12.85 6.74
C HIS A 49 6.73 -11.68 5.87
N PHE A 50 5.49 -11.73 5.38
CA PHE A 50 4.91 -10.66 4.58
C PHE A 50 4.61 -9.39 5.40
N PHE A 51 4.16 -9.54 6.64
CA PHE A 51 3.93 -8.43 7.56
C PHE A 51 5.20 -7.58 7.77
N HIS A 52 6.37 -8.22 7.87
CA HIS A 52 7.64 -7.51 8.01
C HIS A 52 7.97 -6.63 6.78
N MET A 53 7.55 -7.05 5.59
CA MET A 53 7.77 -6.31 4.34
C MET A 53 6.76 -5.17 4.11
N GLU A 54 5.67 -5.10 4.88
CA GLU A 54 4.67 -4.02 4.81
C GLU A 54 5.12 -2.70 5.44
N SER A 55 6.35 -2.63 5.97
CA SER A 55 6.87 -1.38 6.49
C SER A 55 6.83 -0.28 5.42
N PRO A 56 6.19 0.87 5.70
CA PRO A 56 6.10 1.98 4.75
C PRO A 56 7.48 2.51 4.33
N PHE A 57 8.49 2.34 5.18
CA PHE A 57 9.88 2.69 4.85
C PHE A 57 10.50 1.74 3.82
N LEU A 58 10.28 0.43 3.96
CA LEU A 58 10.76 -0.56 2.98
C LEU A 58 10.08 -0.37 1.62
N THR A 59 8.79 -0.03 1.65
CA THR A 59 8.02 0.30 0.45
C THR A 59 8.54 1.58 -0.19
N ALA A 60 8.82 2.63 0.59
CA ALA A 60 9.33 3.89 0.06
C ALA A 60 10.70 3.76 -0.62
N GLU A 61 11.63 3.03 -0.02
CA GLU A 61 12.94 2.73 -0.63
C GLU A 61 12.79 1.99 -1.96
N LYS A 62 11.92 0.97 -2.00
CA LYS A 62 11.70 0.15 -3.20
C LYS A 62 11.05 0.93 -4.35
N PHE A 63 10.11 1.82 -4.04
CA PHE A 63 9.43 2.65 -5.02
C PHE A 63 10.12 4.00 -5.29
N ARG A 64 11.28 4.24 -4.66
CA ARG A 64 12.00 5.52 -4.71
C ARG A 64 11.07 6.70 -4.38
N ILE A 65 10.16 6.50 -3.43
CA ILE A 65 9.24 7.53 -2.97
C ILE A 65 10.09 8.59 -2.25
N PRO A 66 10.12 9.83 -2.73
CA PRO A 66 11.11 10.81 -2.30
C PRO A 66 10.85 11.37 -0.90
N ASP A 67 9.63 11.27 -0.37
CA ASP A 67 9.31 11.83 0.96
C ASP A 67 8.19 11.03 1.66
N ILE A 68 8.39 10.74 2.95
CA ILE A 68 7.38 10.19 3.86
C ILE A 68 7.03 11.30 4.84
N ILE A 69 5.89 11.94 4.60
CA ILE A 69 5.43 13.09 5.38
C ILE A 69 4.54 12.65 6.56
N ASP A 70 4.53 13.44 7.64
CA ASP A 70 3.55 13.26 8.71
C ASP A 70 2.13 13.52 8.18
N PRO A 71 1.12 12.69 8.50
CA PRO A 71 -0.25 12.90 8.05
C PRO A 71 -0.81 14.30 8.35
N ARG A 72 -0.35 14.96 9.43
CA ARG A 72 -0.78 16.31 9.82
C ARG A 72 -0.27 17.39 8.87
N ASP A 73 0.89 17.18 8.27
CA ASP A 73 1.53 18.12 7.36
C ASP A 73 0.91 18.06 5.95
N THR A 74 0.26 16.94 5.61
CA THR A 74 -0.43 16.71 4.33
C THR A 74 -1.30 17.89 3.91
N ARG A 75 -2.09 18.44 4.84
CA ARG A 75 -3.02 19.55 4.53
C ARG A 75 -2.28 20.82 4.12
N ALA A 76 -1.20 21.17 4.81
CA ALA A 76 -0.43 22.38 4.50
C ALA A 76 0.29 22.24 3.16
N LEU A 77 0.88 21.07 2.90
CA LEU A 77 1.55 20.76 1.65
C LEU A 77 0.60 20.78 0.45
N LEU A 78 -0.58 20.17 0.58
CA LEU A 78 -1.61 20.19 -0.47
C LEU A 78 -2.11 21.60 -0.77
N ASN A 79 -2.31 22.43 0.25
CA ASN A 79 -2.74 23.81 0.04
C ASN A 79 -1.69 24.63 -0.71
N GLY A 80 -0.40 24.50 -0.35
CA GLY A 80 0.67 25.15 -1.10
C GLY A 80 0.74 24.67 -2.55
N TRP A 81 0.59 23.37 -2.78
CA TRP A 81 0.51 22.82 -4.13
C TRP A 81 -0.70 23.35 -4.93
N LEU A 82 -1.86 23.50 -4.28
CA LEU A 82 -3.06 24.04 -4.92
C LEU A 82 -2.83 25.47 -5.45
N ASP A 83 -2.14 26.32 -4.68
CA ASP A 83 -1.82 27.68 -5.11
C ASP A 83 -1.00 27.70 -6.41
N ASP A 84 -0.06 26.78 -6.57
CA ASP A 84 0.76 26.65 -7.77
C ASP A 84 0.00 25.99 -8.93
N ALA A 85 -0.78 24.94 -8.63
CA ALA A 85 -1.62 24.27 -9.62
C ALA A 85 -2.63 25.25 -10.25
N TRP A 86 -3.21 26.15 -9.45
CA TRP A 86 -4.20 27.11 -9.94
C TRP A 86 -3.63 28.13 -10.91
N LYS A 87 -2.39 28.58 -10.69
CA LYS A 87 -1.65 29.44 -11.64
C LYS A 87 -1.44 28.73 -12.97
N LEU A 88 -1.09 27.45 -12.92
CA LEU A 88 -0.75 26.64 -14.10
C LEU A 88 -1.99 26.22 -14.91
N ILE A 89 -3.13 25.95 -14.25
CA ILE A 89 -4.37 25.55 -14.94
C ILE A 89 -4.88 26.66 -15.86
N ALA A 90 -4.74 27.93 -15.47
CA ALA A 90 -5.14 29.08 -16.30
C ALA A 90 -4.50 29.05 -17.69
N ASP A 91 -3.23 28.61 -17.77
CA ASP A 91 -2.46 28.53 -19.02
C ASP A 91 -2.67 27.22 -19.79
N GLN A 92 -3.38 26.24 -19.21
CA GLN A 92 -3.66 24.94 -19.83
C GLN A 92 -5.04 24.84 -20.48
N LEU A 93 -5.73 25.97 -20.64
CA LEU A 93 -7.03 26.04 -21.28
C LEU A 93 -6.86 26.03 -22.81
N GLY A 94 -7.39 25.01 -23.48
CA GLY A 94 -7.38 24.88 -24.93
C GLY A 94 -6.97 23.48 -25.43
N PRO A 95 -6.91 23.26 -26.75
CA PRO A 95 -6.51 21.97 -27.32
C PRO A 95 -5.08 21.62 -26.88
N LYS A 96 -4.91 20.55 -26.08
CA LYS A 96 -3.57 20.07 -25.72
C LYS A 96 -2.85 19.56 -26.97
N GLY A 97 -1.85 20.32 -27.42
CA GLY A 97 -0.93 19.89 -28.47
C GLY A 97 -0.09 18.71 -27.98
N ARG A 98 -0.54 17.49 -28.25
CA ARG A 98 0.36 16.33 -28.17
C ARG A 98 1.27 16.39 -29.39
N THR A 99 2.45 16.96 -29.23
CA THR A 99 3.52 16.80 -30.22
C THR A 99 3.91 15.32 -30.27
N PHE A 100 4.06 14.77 -31.47
CA PHE A 100 4.60 13.43 -31.67
C PHE A 100 5.97 13.37 -30.97
N ARG A 101 6.16 12.47 -30.00
CA ARG A 101 7.50 12.14 -29.51
C ARG A 101 8.14 11.25 -30.58
N MET A 102 9.21 11.73 -31.21
CA MET A 102 10.15 10.89 -31.98
C MET A 102 11.04 10.10 -31.03
#